data_AF-A0A0W4ZQY2-F1
#
_entry.id   AF-A0A0W4ZQY2-F1
#
_cell.length_a   1.000
_cell.length_b   1.000
_cell.length_c   1.000
_cell.angle_alpha   90.00
_cell.angle_beta   90.00
_cell.angle_gamma   90.00
#
_symmetry.space_group_name_H-M   'P 1'
#
loop_
_entity.id
_entity.type
_entity.pdbx_description
1 polymer ?
#
loop_
_entity_poly.entity_id
_entity_poly.type
_entity_poly.pdbx_seq_one_letter_code
_entity_poly.pdbx_strand_id
1 'polypeptide(L)'
;MANPNYSLNLSDSFYDETKEASYLTSHETDSLLDAILNISLKDEETKKLSDAVDEQEILENYSTPETKHFDFLSSNILLPIEKEESKVSSTLVILHEGCIKHEFERNKHDLKYIVERPRRYRAAIIGTLSAKAHLDLLDKSNSFDIYQSVRYISIINNPIIEFIHGEKWPLELYELCKNVQKSIIEGKTEIPEDKYHSGDLYLGQSSLEAFEGCVGAIYDGIDRCLAENSQVKNVHVLLRPPGHHCSREIPSGFCLLNNALIAISYAHKTYGITHFAILDFDLHHGDGSQEISWRINQETNINLNIGYFSLHDIYSFPCEGTGPSVQSKIKDASICIMNHNQAIWNVHIEKYTTYEEFEELYNTSYINLLKKADFFFESTKALPEQSLLVISAGFDSSEFESEHMQRHGYHLPALFYWKFSKDTLLLSQKRCCSRIFSIMEGGYSDRAIASGTFTLLCGLTNLTQEQMDQCKSLWKMEYFSWIDKSISKGTISRLPKNALLNIQIDWIKNIIQMAQKYTTILETKTDLILSEDRMTLRERKKPLDSSLISLIDQIQKIKIKPIKSPQTKNTDKHS
;
A
#
# COMPACT_ATOMS: atom_id res chain seq x y z
N MET A 1 -0.88 -54.61 41.16
CA MET A 1 -0.73 -54.72 39.68
C MET A 1 -0.61 -53.31 39.12
N ALA A 2 0.23 -53.16 38.10
CA ALA A 2 0.81 -51.97 37.45
C ALA A 2 0.02 -50.64 37.52
N ASN A 3 0.64 -49.52 37.90
CA ASN A 3 1.62 -48.63 37.20
C ASN A 3 0.93 -47.56 36.29
N PRO A 4 1.46 -46.32 36.15
CA PRO A 4 0.87 -45.21 36.91
C PRO A 4 0.99 -43.79 36.26
N ASN A 5 0.55 -42.76 37.02
CA ASN A 5 1.17 -41.42 37.23
C ASN A 5 1.33 -40.36 36.11
N TYR A 6 1.27 -39.04 36.37
CA TYR A 6 0.90 -38.18 37.52
C TYR A 6 0.60 -36.77 36.96
N SER A 7 -0.22 -36.01 37.68
CA SER A 7 -0.50 -34.59 37.47
C SER A 7 -0.01 -33.74 38.65
N LEU A 8 0.52 -32.55 38.34
CA LEU A 8 0.36 -31.25 39.00
C LEU A 8 0.89 -31.00 40.45
N ASN A 9 1.72 -29.94 40.50
CA ASN A 9 1.56 -28.69 41.29
C ASN A 9 2.35 -28.40 42.59
N LEU A 10 2.71 -27.10 42.66
CA LEU A 10 3.07 -26.21 43.80
C LEU A 10 4.54 -26.27 44.27
N SER A 11 5.24 -25.18 44.60
CA SER A 11 4.90 -23.93 45.32
C SER A 11 6.05 -22.90 45.14
N ASP A 12 5.78 -21.61 44.94
CA ASP A 12 5.82 -20.46 45.88
C ASP A 12 7.16 -19.71 46.10
N SER A 13 7.03 -18.39 45.97
CA SER A 13 7.77 -17.28 46.62
C SER A 13 9.21 -16.97 46.20
N PHE A 14 9.52 -15.67 46.00
CA PHE A 14 10.47 -14.93 46.85
C PHE A 14 10.45 -13.43 46.53
N TYR A 15 10.19 -12.64 47.59
CA TYR A 15 10.56 -11.24 47.78
C TYR A 15 11.73 -11.21 48.78
N ASP A 16 12.50 -10.12 48.76
CA ASP A 16 13.30 -9.50 49.84
C ASP A 16 14.86 -9.49 49.78
N GLU A 17 15.35 -8.29 49.45
CA GLU A 17 16.31 -7.42 50.14
C GLU A 17 17.60 -7.92 50.86
N THR A 18 18.70 -7.32 50.38
CA THR A 18 19.75 -6.57 51.13
C THR A 18 20.98 -7.24 51.75
N LYS A 19 22.11 -6.54 51.46
CA LYS A 19 23.32 -6.25 52.26
C LYS A 19 24.35 -7.38 52.51
N GLU A 20 25.54 -7.17 51.95
CA GLU A 20 26.69 -6.76 52.77
C GLU A 20 27.72 -5.97 51.95
N ALA A 21 28.33 -4.99 52.61
CA ALA A 21 29.22 -3.99 52.06
C ALA A 21 30.60 -4.03 52.75
N SER A 22 31.54 -3.30 52.15
CA SER A 22 32.73 -2.65 52.74
C SER A 22 34.08 -3.39 52.52
N TYR A 23 35.23 -2.75 52.21
CA TYR A 23 35.73 -1.37 52.41
C TYR A 23 36.90 -1.02 51.43
N LEU A 24 37.20 0.30 51.34
CA LEU A 24 38.42 1.06 50.89
C LEU A 24 38.22 1.90 49.59
N THR A 25 37.79 3.20 49.63
CA THR A 25 38.52 4.50 49.83
C THR A 25 39.73 4.73 48.92
N SER A 26 40.08 5.87 48.29
CA SER A 26 39.57 7.25 48.05
C SER A 26 40.62 7.94 47.10
N HIS A 27 40.35 9.17 46.61
CA HIS A 27 41.15 10.06 45.72
C HIS A 27 40.88 9.91 44.21
N GLU A 28 40.75 10.94 43.38
CA GLU A 28 40.60 12.39 43.51
C GLU A 28 40.18 12.90 42.13
N THR A 29 39.25 13.85 42.09
CA THR A 29 38.86 14.65 40.93
C THR A 29 39.83 15.82 40.77
N ASP A 30 40.52 15.96 39.63
CA ASP A 30 41.01 17.23 39.04
C ASP A 30 41.98 16.93 37.87
N SER A 31 41.54 17.12 36.61
CA SER A 31 42.45 17.18 35.44
C SER A 31 41.71 17.56 34.13
N LEU A 32 40.91 18.63 34.14
CA LEU A 32 40.38 19.20 32.89
C LEU A 32 40.41 20.73 32.82
N LEU A 33 40.84 21.41 33.90
CA LEU A 33 41.01 22.86 33.93
C LEU A 33 42.46 23.33 33.66
N ASP A 34 43.46 22.46 33.75
CA ASP A 34 44.88 22.84 33.59
C ASP A 34 45.39 22.80 32.13
N ALA A 35 44.59 22.34 31.17
CA ALA A 35 44.96 22.35 29.76
C ALA A 35 44.57 23.65 29.01
N ILE A 36 43.82 24.56 29.65
CA ILE A 36 43.21 25.73 28.98
C ILE A 36 43.95 27.05 29.26
N LEU A 37 45.01 27.07 30.08
CA LEU A 37 45.59 28.33 30.59
C LEU A 37 47.09 28.58 30.36
N ASN A 38 47.72 27.94 29.37
CA ASN A 38 49.07 28.26 28.91
C ASN A 38 49.14 27.96 27.40
N ILE A 39 49.07 28.90 26.45
CA ILE A 39 49.97 30.03 26.24
C ILE A 39 49.27 31.01 25.29
N SER A 40 49.26 32.28 25.70
CA SER A 40 48.89 33.43 24.88
C SER A 40 50.08 34.38 24.81
N LEU A 41 50.27 34.97 23.63
CA LEU A 41 51.03 36.19 23.30
C LEU A 41 52.52 36.08 22.92
N LYS A 42 52.81 36.85 21.84
CA LYS A 42 54.08 37.42 21.31
C LYS A 42 54.73 36.62 20.17
N ASP A 43 55.05 37.15 18.99
CA ASP A 43 55.12 38.51 18.40
C ASP A 43 54.91 38.35 16.87
N GLU A 44 54.12 39.16 16.15
CA GLU A 44 54.47 40.45 15.51
C GLU A 44 55.81 40.51 14.76
N GLU A 45 55.77 40.31 13.43
CA GLU A 45 56.39 41.18 12.40
C GLU A 45 55.83 40.80 11.01
N THR A 46 54.71 41.41 10.61
CA THR A 46 54.59 42.46 9.57
C THR A 46 54.98 42.10 8.12
N LYS A 47 53.92 42.07 7.30
CA LYS A 47 53.75 42.83 6.05
C LYS A 47 54.94 42.86 5.07
N LYS A 48 54.78 42.13 3.97
CA LYS A 48 54.73 42.66 2.58
C LYS A 48 54.69 41.48 1.60
N LEU A 49 53.55 41.27 0.96
CA LEU A 49 53.43 41.29 -0.49
C LEU A 49 51.95 41.12 -0.85
N SER A 50 51.41 42.17 -1.44
CA SER A 50 50.24 42.10 -2.29
C SER A 50 50.57 41.39 -3.59
N ASP A 51 49.51 40.94 -4.26
CA ASP A 51 49.41 40.66 -5.70
C ASP A 51 49.75 39.25 -6.18
N ALA A 52 48.68 38.59 -6.67
CA ALA A 52 48.58 37.49 -7.62
C ALA A 52 49.26 36.15 -7.27
N VAL A 53 48.46 35.07 -7.24
CA VAL A 53 48.58 33.89 -8.14
C VAL A 53 47.55 32.82 -7.73
N ASP A 54 46.85 32.33 -8.76
CA ASP A 54 45.88 31.24 -8.93
C ASP A 54 45.46 30.30 -7.77
N GLU A 55 44.13 30.21 -7.58
CA GLU A 55 43.40 29.19 -6.82
C GLU A 55 43.29 27.84 -7.56
N GLN A 56 44.38 27.30 -8.12
CA GLN A 56 44.30 26.06 -8.90
C GLN A 56 45.20 24.90 -8.46
N GLU A 57 45.85 24.96 -7.28
CA GLU A 57 46.85 23.93 -6.94
C GLU A 57 46.92 23.50 -5.47
N ILE A 58 45.78 23.43 -4.76
CA ILE A 58 45.69 22.74 -3.46
C ILE A 58 44.37 21.97 -3.35
N LEU A 59 44.21 20.91 -4.15
CA LEU A 59 43.19 19.88 -3.92
C LEU A 59 43.53 18.54 -4.59
N GLU A 60 44.80 18.11 -4.49
CA GLU A 60 45.20 16.74 -4.79
C GLU A 60 45.89 16.15 -3.55
N ASN A 61 45.13 15.42 -2.74
CA ASN A 61 45.55 14.25 -1.94
C ASN A 61 44.52 13.91 -0.85
N TYR A 62 43.34 13.46 -1.26
CA TYR A 62 42.49 12.56 -0.46
C TYR A 62 41.72 11.64 -1.42
N SER A 63 42.33 10.51 -1.77
CA SER A 63 41.68 9.44 -2.53
C SER A 63 40.82 8.59 -1.60
N THR A 64 39.51 8.67 -1.75
CA THR A 64 38.53 7.67 -1.31
C THR A 64 37.91 7.01 -2.56
N PRO A 65 37.38 5.78 -2.48
CA PRO A 65 37.01 5.00 -3.66
C PRO A 65 35.92 5.71 -4.48
N GLU A 66 36.22 5.91 -5.75
CA GLU A 66 35.42 6.60 -6.76
C GLU A 66 33.95 6.17 -6.74
N THR A 67 33.06 7.09 -6.33
CA THR A 67 31.74 7.19 -6.93
C THR A 67 31.93 7.43 -8.42
N LYS A 68 31.80 6.37 -9.23
CA LYS A 68 31.68 6.51 -10.67
C LYS A 68 30.51 7.45 -10.95
N HIS A 69 30.82 8.67 -11.38
CA HIS A 69 29.88 9.52 -12.09
C HIS A 69 29.37 8.70 -13.27
N PHE A 70 28.14 8.23 -13.16
CA PHE A 70 27.49 7.46 -14.20
C PHE A 70 26.83 8.46 -15.14
N ASP A 71 27.47 8.69 -16.30
CA ASP A 71 26.81 9.33 -17.43
C ASP A 71 25.72 8.38 -17.93
N PHE A 72 24.50 8.57 -17.43
CA PHE A 72 23.33 7.93 -18.00
C PHE A 72 23.18 8.47 -19.42
N LEU A 73 23.36 7.59 -20.41
CA LEU A 73 22.93 7.84 -21.78
C LEU A 73 21.46 8.28 -21.71
N SER A 74 21.24 9.55 -22.01
CA SER A 74 19.96 10.27 -22.10
C SER A 74 18.98 9.70 -23.14
N SER A 75 19.19 8.47 -23.61
CA SER A 75 18.45 7.86 -24.71
C SER A 75 17.10 7.28 -24.32
N ASN A 76 16.65 7.38 -23.07
CA ASN A 76 15.34 6.92 -22.60
C ASN A 76 14.50 7.98 -21.88
N ILE A 77 14.92 9.25 -21.91
CA ILE A 77 14.03 10.36 -21.54
C ILE A 77 13.08 10.56 -22.71
N LEU A 78 11.77 10.47 -22.47
CA LEU A 78 10.74 10.72 -23.49
C LEU A 78 11.03 12.06 -24.19
N LEU A 79 11.28 12.01 -25.50
CA LEU A 79 11.33 13.21 -26.34
C LEU A 79 9.97 13.95 -26.26
N PRO A 80 9.95 15.28 -26.39
CA PRO A 80 8.72 16.07 -26.28
C PRO A 80 7.67 15.54 -27.26
N ILE A 81 6.51 15.16 -26.73
CA ILE A 81 5.35 14.79 -27.55
C ILE A 81 4.98 16.02 -28.39
N GLU A 82 4.92 15.86 -29.71
CA GLU A 82 4.50 16.92 -30.63
C GLU A 82 3.12 17.46 -30.21
N LYS A 83 3.01 18.80 -30.18
CA LYS A 83 1.82 19.54 -29.76
C LYS A 83 0.66 19.28 -30.72
N GLU A 84 -0.27 18.42 -30.33
CA GLU A 84 -1.68 18.72 -30.49
C GLU A 84 -2.13 19.47 -29.23
N GLU A 85 -2.68 20.69 -29.38
CA GLU A 85 -3.28 21.50 -28.31
C GLU A 85 -4.57 20.86 -27.77
N SER A 86 -4.46 19.64 -27.26
CA SER A 86 -5.45 19.01 -26.40
C SER A 86 -5.05 19.29 -24.95
N LYS A 87 -6.00 19.75 -24.14
CA LYS A 87 -5.81 19.99 -22.71
C LYS A 87 -5.51 18.64 -22.03
N VAL A 88 -4.25 18.35 -21.76
CA VAL A 88 -3.81 17.16 -21.02
C VAL A 88 -4.42 17.18 -19.62
N SER A 89 -5.03 16.07 -19.19
CA SER A 89 -5.57 16.02 -17.83
C SER A 89 -4.46 16.07 -16.78
N SER A 90 -4.74 16.68 -15.63
CA SER A 90 -3.85 16.64 -14.48
C SER A 90 -3.75 15.25 -13.86
N THR A 91 -4.69 14.34 -14.15
CA THR A 91 -4.72 12.98 -13.60
C THR A 91 -4.54 11.96 -14.73
N LEU A 92 -3.66 10.98 -14.49
CA LEU A 92 -3.32 9.91 -15.43
C LEU A 92 -3.43 8.55 -14.76
N VAL A 93 -4.07 7.60 -15.43
CA VAL A 93 -4.05 6.18 -15.04
C VAL A 93 -3.08 5.43 -15.94
N ILE A 94 -2.19 4.63 -15.34
CA ILE A 94 -1.24 3.81 -16.08
C ILE A 94 -1.61 2.33 -15.91
N LEU A 95 -1.61 1.62 -17.04
CA LEU A 95 -1.75 0.18 -17.09
C LEU A 95 -0.62 -0.43 -17.94
N HIS A 96 -0.29 -1.69 -17.68
CA HIS A 96 0.77 -2.41 -18.38
C HIS A 96 0.37 -3.88 -18.54
N GLU A 97 0.52 -4.41 -19.75
CA GLU A 97 0.06 -5.77 -20.07
C GLU A 97 0.78 -6.86 -19.26
N GLY A 98 2.05 -6.64 -18.89
CA GLY A 98 2.80 -7.54 -18.01
C GLY A 98 2.11 -7.84 -16.68
N CYS A 99 1.29 -6.94 -16.14
CA CYS A 99 0.66 -7.12 -14.82
C CYS A 99 -0.33 -8.31 -14.75
N ILE A 100 -0.81 -8.81 -15.90
CA ILE A 100 -1.65 -10.02 -15.93
C ILE A 100 -0.85 -11.31 -15.99
N LYS A 101 0.46 -11.25 -16.24
CA LYS A 101 1.30 -12.41 -16.59
C LYS A 101 1.85 -13.20 -15.39
N HIS A 102 1.81 -12.63 -14.19
CA HIS A 102 2.14 -13.38 -12.97
C HIS A 102 1.01 -14.37 -12.69
N GLU A 103 1.22 -15.68 -12.73
CA GLU A 103 0.12 -16.65 -12.54
C GLU A 103 0.54 -17.81 -11.65
N PHE A 104 -0.40 -18.36 -10.89
CA PHE A 104 -0.16 -19.55 -10.10
C PHE A 104 -0.26 -20.79 -11.00
N GLU A 105 0.88 -21.47 -11.20
CA GLU A 105 0.97 -22.64 -12.11
C GLU A 105 1.26 -23.96 -11.38
N ARG A 106 1.61 -23.93 -10.09
CA ARG A 106 2.11 -25.08 -9.33
C ARG A 106 1.19 -26.30 -9.40
N ASN A 107 -0.09 -26.14 -9.06
CA ASN A 107 -1.09 -27.20 -9.17
C ASN A 107 -2.53 -26.67 -9.21
N LYS A 108 -3.48 -27.47 -9.69
CA LYS A 108 -4.90 -27.04 -9.77
C LYS A 108 -5.65 -27.11 -8.45
N HIS A 109 -5.20 -27.93 -7.50
CA HIS A 109 -5.90 -28.15 -6.24
C HIS A 109 -5.84 -26.92 -5.33
N ASP A 110 -4.69 -26.26 -5.30
CA ASP A 110 -4.42 -25.13 -4.41
C ASP A 110 -4.86 -23.80 -4.99
N LEU A 111 -5.20 -23.75 -6.28
CA LEU A 111 -5.66 -22.54 -6.98
C LEU A 111 -6.81 -21.83 -6.25
N LYS A 112 -7.69 -22.59 -5.57
CA LYS A 112 -8.80 -22.03 -4.77
C LYS A 112 -8.35 -21.17 -3.58
N TYR A 113 -7.15 -21.41 -3.04
CA TYR A 113 -6.56 -20.65 -1.95
C TYR A 113 -5.78 -19.42 -2.42
N ILE A 114 -5.42 -19.36 -3.71
CA ILE A 114 -4.72 -18.21 -4.28
C ILE A 114 -5.72 -17.12 -4.60
N VAL A 115 -5.73 -16.06 -3.80
CA VAL A 115 -6.62 -14.90 -3.97
C VAL A 115 -6.02 -13.82 -4.88
N GLU A 116 -4.69 -13.72 -4.91
CA GLU A 116 -3.93 -12.88 -5.83
C GLU A 116 -4.03 -13.50 -7.25
N ARG A 117 -4.98 -13.04 -8.08
CA ARG A 117 -5.27 -13.62 -9.42
C ARG A 117 -5.25 -12.55 -10.51
N PRO A 118 -4.95 -12.87 -11.79
CA PRO A 118 -4.98 -11.91 -12.90
C PRO A 118 -6.31 -11.17 -13.06
N ARG A 119 -7.42 -11.80 -12.66
CA ARG A 119 -8.76 -11.21 -12.69
C ARG A 119 -8.87 -9.92 -11.85
N ARG A 120 -8.05 -9.76 -10.81
CA ARG A 120 -7.94 -8.51 -10.03
C ARG A 120 -7.62 -7.31 -10.91
N TYR A 121 -6.68 -7.48 -11.84
CA TYR A 121 -6.28 -6.45 -12.79
C TYR A 121 -7.42 -6.04 -13.72
N ARG A 122 -8.19 -7.02 -14.19
CA ARG A 122 -9.40 -6.78 -14.99
C ARG A 122 -10.43 -5.97 -14.20
N ALA A 123 -10.66 -6.27 -12.92
CA ALA A 123 -11.59 -5.52 -12.08
C ALA A 123 -11.15 -4.06 -11.90
N ALA A 124 -9.85 -3.81 -11.73
CA ALA A 124 -9.28 -2.47 -11.65
C ALA A 124 -9.54 -1.67 -12.94
N ILE A 125 -9.26 -2.26 -14.11
CA ILE A 125 -9.55 -1.61 -15.41
C ILE A 125 -11.04 -1.31 -15.55
N ILE A 126 -11.94 -2.21 -15.15
CA ILE A 126 -13.38 -1.95 -15.19
C ILE A 126 -13.72 -0.75 -14.29
N GLY A 127 -13.18 -0.68 -13.06
CA GLY A 127 -13.33 0.46 -12.17
C GLY A 127 -12.84 1.78 -12.80
N THR A 128 -11.66 1.76 -13.41
CA THR A 128 -11.08 2.90 -14.15
C THR A 128 -11.98 3.36 -15.29
N LEU A 129 -12.38 2.46 -16.19
CA LEU A 129 -13.22 2.81 -17.33
C LEU A 129 -14.58 3.35 -16.90
N SER A 130 -15.10 2.85 -15.78
CA SER A 130 -16.37 3.28 -15.22
C SER A 130 -16.28 4.69 -14.62
N ALA A 131 -15.20 4.99 -13.90
CA ALA A 131 -14.93 6.34 -13.39
C ALA A 131 -14.73 7.33 -14.54
N LYS A 132 -13.94 6.95 -15.56
CA LYS A 132 -13.76 7.78 -16.75
C LYS A 132 -15.07 8.06 -17.47
N ALA A 133 -15.86 7.02 -17.74
CA ALA A 133 -17.15 7.18 -18.41
C ALA A 133 -18.09 8.08 -17.60
N HIS A 134 -18.02 8.01 -16.28
CA HIS A 134 -18.83 8.83 -15.40
C HIS A 134 -18.39 10.31 -15.45
N LEU A 135 -17.09 10.56 -15.27
CA LEU A 135 -16.51 11.90 -15.31
C LEU A 135 -16.71 12.57 -16.69
N ASP A 136 -16.52 11.83 -17.77
CA ASP A 136 -16.71 12.32 -19.14
C ASP A 136 -18.17 12.73 -19.43
N LEU A 137 -19.14 12.14 -18.72
CA LEU A 137 -20.56 12.51 -18.81
C LEU A 137 -20.90 13.76 -18.00
N LEU A 138 -20.26 13.95 -16.84
CA LEU A 138 -20.49 15.12 -15.99
C LEU A 138 -19.77 16.35 -16.55
N ASP A 139 -18.45 16.25 -16.69
CA ASP A 139 -17.58 17.31 -17.19
C ASP A 139 -16.25 16.70 -17.68
N LYS A 140 -16.09 16.62 -19.00
CA LYS A 140 -14.86 16.13 -19.63
C LYS A 140 -13.61 16.87 -19.20
N SER A 141 -13.72 18.14 -18.80
CA SER A 141 -12.59 18.96 -18.40
C SER A 141 -12.03 18.59 -17.01
N ASN A 142 -12.80 17.82 -16.24
CA ASN A 142 -12.46 17.28 -14.92
C ASN A 142 -12.28 15.75 -14.92
N SER A 143 -12.04 15.18 -16.11
CA SER A 143 -11.77 13.75 -16.30
C SER A 143 -10.27 13.44 -16.26
N PHE A 144 -9.88 12.21 -16.55
CA PHE A 144 -8.50 11.73 -16.59
C PHE A 144 -8.17 10.98 -17.88
N ASP A 145 -6.87 10.88 -18.16
CA ASP A 145 -6.33 10.12 -19.28
C ASP A 145 -5.90 8.72 -18.82
N ILE A 146 -5.87 7.77 -19.76
CA ILE A 146 -5.41 6.40 -19.52
C ILE A 146 -4.26 6.14 -20.48
N TYR A 147 -3.13 5.70 -19.95
CA TYR A 147 -1.94 5.37 -20.71
C TYR A 147 -1.57 3.90 -20.51
N GLN A 148 -1.40 3.18 -21.63
CA GLN A 148 -0.86 1.83 -21.62
C GLN A 148 0.65 1.91 -21.79
N SER A 149 1.38 1.67 -20.70
CA SER A 149 2.83 1.51 -20.76
C SER A 149 3.17 0.21 -21.49
N VAL A 150 4.29 0.26 -22.20
CA VAL A 150 4.90 -0.88 -22.91
C VAL A 150 6.36 -1.09 -22.46
N ARG A 151 6.77 -0.39 -21.40
CA ARG A 151 8.15 -0.35 -20.92
C ARG A 151 8.39 -1.55 -20.01
N TYR A 152 9.49 -2.24 -20.26
CA TYR A 152 10.00 -3.30 -19.40
C TYR A 152 11.34 -2.85 -18.83
N ILE A 153 11.50 -2.95 -17.51
CA ILE A 153 12.73 -2.60 -16.80
C ILE A 153 13.24 -3.83 -16.08
N SER A 154 14.50 -4.20 -16.33
CA SER A 154 15.07 -5.36 -15.66
C SER A 154 15.13 -5.17 -14.15
N ILE A 155 14.82 -6.26 -13.43
CA ILE A 155 14.87 -6.27 -11.96
C ILE A 155 16.29 -6.47 -11.41
N ILE A 156 17.24 -6.92 -12.25
CA ILE A 156 18.64 -7.14 -11.90
C ILE A 156 19.54 -6.07 -12.50
N ASN A 157 20.72 -5.85 -11.89
CA ASN A 157 21.67 -4.80 -12.31
C ASN A 157 20.99 -3.43 -12.40
N ASN A 158 20.07 -3.18 -11.48
CA ASN A 158 19.25 -1.99 -11.47
C ASN A 158 19.47 -1.24 -10.14
N PRO A 159 20.24 -0.13 -10.16
CA PRO A 159 20.63 0.56 -8.94
C PRO A 159 19.46 1.21 -8.19
N ILE A 160 18.31 1.39 -8.85
CA ILE A 160 17.07 1.86 -8.19
C ILE A 160 16.50 0.73 -7.32
N ILE A 161 16.42 -0.47 -7.87
CA ILE A 161 15.85 -1.64 -7.18
C ILE A 161 16.82 -2.12 -6.10
N GLU A 162 18.12 -2.17 -6.40
CA GLU A 162 19.18 -2.55 -5.45
C GLU A 162 19.29 -1.58 -4.27
N PHE A 163 18.98 -0.30 -4.47
CA PHE A 163 18.91 0.66 -3.36
C PHE A 163 17.83 0.27 -2.34
N ILE A 164 16.70 -0.26 -2.81
CA ILE A 164 15.57 -0.66 -1.96
C ILE A 164 15.82 -2.04 -1.35
N HIS A 165 16.15 -3.02 -2.19
CA HIS A 165 16.17 -4.44 -1.87
C HIS A 165 17.57 -5.02 -1.60
N GLY A 166 18.63 -4.21 -1.72
CA GLY A 166 19.99 -4.73 -1.79
C GLY A 166 20.25 -5.49 -3.09
N GLU A 167 21.51 -5.90 -3.29
CA GLU A 167 21.93 -6.60 -4.52
C GLU A 167 21.49 -8.06 -4.54
N LYS A 168 21.30 -8.68 -3.38
CA LYS A 168 21.06 -10.13 -3.26
C LYS A 168 19.64 -10.53 -3.68
N TRP A 169 18.63 -9.83 -3.16
CA TRP A 169 17.24 -10.25 -3.34
C TRP A 169 16.79 -10.20 -4.81
N PRO A 170 17.04 -9.14 -5.60
CA PRO A 170 16.62 -9.11 -7.00
C PRO A 170 17.31 -10.18 -7.85
N LEU A 171 18.57 -10.49 -7.56
CA LEU A 171 19.30 -11.60 -8.20
C LEU A 171 18.68 -12.95 -7.83
N GLU A 172 18.39 -13.19 -6.55
CA GLU A 172 17.72 -14.42 -6.11
C GLU A 172 16.33 -14.57 -6.76
N LEU A 173 15.53 -13.51 -6.76
CA LEU A 173 14.21 -13.50 -7.38
C LEU A 173 14.27 -13.80 -8.88
N TYR A 174 15.24 -13.23 -9.58
CA TYR A 174 15.50 -13.52 -10.99
C TYR A 174 15.80 -15.00 -11.21
N GLU A 175 16.71 -15.58 -10.43
CA GLU A 175 17.07 -17.00 -10.52
C GLU A 175 15.87 -17.91 -10.20
N LEU A 176 15.07 -17.58 -9.19
CA LEU A 176 13.82 -18.30 -8.90
C LEU A 176 12.88 -18.28 -10.09
N CYS A 177 12.67 -17.11 -10.72
CA CYS A 177 11.83 -16.97 -11.91
C CYS A 177 12.35 -17.80 -13.10
N LYS A 178 13.67 -17.83 -13.33
CA LYS A 178 14.27 -18.63 -14.41
C LYS A 178 14.13 -20.13 -14.19
N ASN A 179 14.04 -20.57 -12.93
CA ASN A 179 13.96 -21.98 -12.58
C ASN A 179 12.52 -22.50 -12.41
N VAL A 180 11.49 -21.66 -12.48
CA VAL A 180 10.07 -22.05 -12.29
C VAL A 180 9.69 -23.30 -13.08
N GLN A 181 9.93 -23.30 -14.40
CA GLN A 181 9.54 -24.41 -15.27
C GLN A 181 10.20 -25.72 -14.85
N LYS A 182 11.49 -25.66 -14.50
CA LYS A 182 12.25 -26.83 -14.04
C LYS A 182 11.68 -27.33 -12.72
N SER A 183 11.45 -26.45 -11.74
CA SER A 183 10.88 -26.82 -10.44
C SER A 183 9.53 -27.50 -10.58
N ILE A 184 8.61 -26.93 -11.38
CA ILE A 184 7.27 -27.49 -11.61
C ILE A 184 7.36 -28.87 -12.28
N ILE A 185 8.20 -29.05 -13.31
CA ILE A 185 8.39 -30.35 -13.98
C ILE A 185 8.95 -31.41 -13.03
N GLU A 186 9.86 -31.01 -12.14
CA GLU A 186 10.45 -31.90 -11.12
C GLU A 186 9.49 -32.18 -9.94
N GLY A 187 8.28 -31.63 -9.94
CA GLY A 187 7.30 -31.79 -8.87
C GLY A 187 7.68 -31.05 -7.58
N LYS A 188 8.54 -30.03 -7.68
CA LYS A 188 8.97 -29.17 -6.57
C LYS A 188 8.22 -27.83 -6.60
N THR A 189 8.16 -27.17 -5.45
CA THR A 189 7.70 -25.79 -5.36
C THR A 189 8.72 -24.86 -6.03
N GLU A 190 8.22 -23.88 -6.75
CA GLU A 190 8.98 -22.87 -7.51
C GLU A 190 9.72 -21.85 -6.62
N ILE A 191 9.41 -21.87 -5.32
CA ILE A 191 10.09 -21.12 -4.27
C ILE A 191 10.54 -22.08 -3.15
N PRO A 192 11.70 -21.85 -2.50
CA PRO A 192 12.16 -22.68 -1.39
C PRO A 192 11.27 -22.58 -0.16
N GLU A 193 10.54 -23.66 0.18
CA GLU A 193 9.56 -23.69 1.28
C GLU A 193 10.18 -23.59 2.68
N ASP A 194 11.47 -23.92 2.79
CA ASP A 194 12.26 -23.75 4.01
C ASP A 194 12.60 -22.28 4.30
N LYS A 195 12.49 -21.41 3.28
CA LYS A 195 12.83 -19.99 3.35
C LYS A 195 11.61 -19.07 3.22
N TYR A 196 10.66 -19.44 2.36
CA TYR A 196 9.52 -18.61 1.98
C TYR A 196 8.20 -19.36 2.14
N HIS A 197 7.16 -18.62 2.52
CA HIS A 197 5.85 -19.20 2.76
C HIS A 197 5.14 -19.51 1.43
N SER A 198 4.98 -20.79 1.10
CA SER A 198 4.50 -21.22 -0.22
C SER A 198 3.00 -21.13 -0.43
N GLY A 199 2.24 -20.76 0.61
CA GLY A 199 0.79 -20.54 0.53
C GLY A 199 0.38 -19.19 -0.06
N ASP A 200 1.20 -18.16 0.14
CA ASP A 200 0.96 -16.77 -0.29
C ASP A 200 2.07 -16.23 -1.21
N LEU A 201 3.19 -16.94 -1.37
CA LEU A 201 4.17 -16.66 -2.42
C LEU A 201 4.13 -17.74 -3.48
N TYR A 202 4.23 -17.34 -4.73
CA TYR A 202 4.29 -18.25 -5.87
C TYR A 202 4.93 -17.57 -7.07
N LEU A 203 5.35 -18.37 -8.06
CA LEU A 203 5.86 -17.88 -9.34
C LEU A 203 5.30 -18.72 -10.50
N GLY A 204 4.79 -18.05 -11.53
CA GLY A 204 4.54 -18.62 -12.85
C GLY A 204 5.68 -18.34 -13.83
N GLN A 205 5.65 -19.01 -14.99
CA GLN A 205 6.68 -18.91 -16.04
C GLN A 205 6.88 -17.47 -16.53
N SER A 206 5.82 -16.66 -16.50
CA SER A 206 5.85 -15.26 -16.96
C SER A 206 5.93 -14.24 -15.81
N SER A 207 6.29 -14.68 -14.59
CA SER A 207 6.39 -13.78 -13.43
C SER A 207 7.49 -12.74 -13.58
N LEU A 208 8.65 -13.12 -14.13
CA LEU A 208 9.73 -12.17 -14.39
C LEU A 208 9.26 -11.05 -15.31
N GLU A 209 8.57 -11.41 -16.39
CA GLU A 209 8.01 -10.44 -17.33
C GLU A 209 6.98 -9.53 -16.63
N ALA A 210 6.15 -10.08 -15.74
CA ALA A 210 5.22 -9.28 -14.95
C ALA A 210 5.94 -8.26 -14.07
N PHE A 211 7.00 -8.66 -13.35
CA PHE A 211 7.76 -7.76 -12.49
C PHE A 211 8.45 -6.66 -13.28
N GLU A 212 9.09 -7.00 -14.41
CA GLU A 212 9.77 -6.03 -15.27
C GLU A 212 8.78 -5.02 -15.89
N GLY A 213 7.57 -5.48 -16.24
CA GLY A 213 6.49 -4.63 -16.69
C GLY A 213 5.90 -3.74 -15.60
N CYS A 214 5.77 -4.25 -14.37
CA CYS A 214 5.35 -3.43 -13.23
C CYS A 214 6.34 -2.29 -12.97
N VAL A 215 7.64 -2.59 -12.95
CA VAL A 215 8.68 -1.55 -12.76
C VAL A 215 8.66 -0.54 -13.91
N GLY A 216 8.49 -0.99 -15.16
CA GLY A 216 8.37 -0.07 -16.29
C GLY A 216 7.16 0.84 -16.21
N ALA A 217 6.00 0.35 -15.76
CA ALA A 217 4.81 1.16 -15.54
C ALA A 217 5.01 2.20 -14.41
N ILE A 218 5.72 1.81 -13.34
CA ILE A 218 6.11 2.73 -12.26
C ILE A 218 6.99 3.85 -12.82
N TYR A 219 8.02 3.50 -13.60
CA TYR A 219 8.96 4.48 -14.16
C TYR A 219 8.25 5.44 -15.11
N ASP A 220 7.42 4.95 -16.02
CA ASP A 220 6.63 5.80 -16.91
C ASP A 220 5.70 6.75 -16.14
N GLY A 221 5.15 6.30 -15.01
CA GLY A 221 4.32 7.13 -14.16
C GLY A 221 5.10 8.24 -13.46
N ILE A 222 6.25 7.92 -12.88
CA ILE A 222 7.12 8.91 -12.25
C ILE A 222 7.63 9.90 -13.30
N ASP A 223 8.08 9.42 -14.47
CA ASP A 223 8.55 10.27 -15.56
C ASP A 223 7.47 11.27 -15.98
N ARG A 224 6.24 10.79 -16.17
CA ARG A 224 5.11 11.64 -16.54
C ARG A 224 4.70 12.60 -15.43
N CYS A 225 4.83 12.23 -14.16
CA CYS A 225 4.49 13.10 -13.03
C CYS A 225 5.55 14.20 -12.79
N LEU A 226 6.83 13.87 -12.98
CA LEU A 226 7.97 14.70 -12.54
C LEU A 226 8.75 15.36 -13.67
N ALA A 227 8.51 15.00 -14.93
CA ALA A 227 9.13 15.68 -16.07
C ALA A 227 8.92 17.20 -16.01
N GLU A 228 9.92 17.94 -16.50
CA GLU A 228 9.88 19.39 -16.57
C GLU A 228 8.64 19.85 -17.34
N ASN A 229 7.94 20.86 -16.82
CA ASN A 229 6.69 21.39 -17.39
C ASN A 229 5.54 20.36 -17.52
N SER A 230 5.62 19.21 -16.84
CA SER A 230 4.55 18.22 -16.90
C SER A 230 3.21 18.79 -16.43
N GLN A 231 2.18 18.55 -17.23
CA GLN A 231 0.79 18.85 -16.90
C GLN A 231 0.15 17.75 -16.03
N VAL A 232 0.72 16.54 -16.04
CA VAL A 232 0.26 15.43 -15.21
C VAL A 232 0.80 15.63 -13.80
N LYS A 233 -0.11 15.73 -12.82
CA LYS A 233 0.21 15.92 -11.40
C LYS A 233 -0.16 14.69 -10.57
N ASN A 234 -1.23 14.01 -10.94
CA ASN A 234 -1.70 12.83 -10.25
C ASN A 234 -1.52 11.61 -11.16
N VAL A 235 -0.89 10.57 -10.65
CA VAL A 235 -0.77 9.30 -11.36
C VAL A 235 -1.33 8.20 -10.49
N HIS A 236 -2.14 7.31 -11.07
CA HIS A 236 -2.54 6.05 -10.46
C HIS A 236 -2.09 4.88 -11.33
N VAL A 237 -1.19 4.05 -10.83
CA VAL A 237 -0.64 2.90 -11.56
C VAL A 237 -1.39 1.64 -11.12
N LEU A 238 -2.07 1.02 -12.08
CA LEU A 238 -2.63 -0.31 -11.89
C LEU A 238 -1.48 -1.32 -11.96
N LEU A 239 -1.19 -2.01 -10.86
CA LEU A 239 -0.11 -2.99 -10.76
C LEU A 239 -0.57 -4.35 -10.23
N ARG A 240 0.17 -5.39 -10.63
CA ARG A 240 0.09 -6.72 -10.05
C ARG A 240 1.40 -7.47 -10.41
N PRO A 241 2.13 -8.03 -9.44
CA PRO A 241 1.79 -8.24 -8.02
C PRO A 241 1.83 -6.96 -7.14
N PRO A 242 1.27 -7.01 -5.91
CA PRO A 242 1.41 -5.94 -4.90
C PRO A 242 2.85 -5.87 -4.35
N GLY A 243 3.13 -4.90 -3.47
CA GLY A 243 4.48 -4.67 -2.97
C GLY A 243 4.67 -4.30 -1.49
N HIS A 244 3.67 -3.75 -0.80
CA HIS A 244 3.88 -3.12 0.52
C HIS A 244 4.38 -4.04 1.66
N HIS A 245 4.26 -5.36 1.53
CA HIS A 245 4.79 -6.34 2.50
C HIS A 245 6.25 -6.74 2.24
N CYS A 246 6.76 -6.55 1.03
CA CYS A 246 8.13 -6.93 0.71
C CYS A 246 9.09 -5.94 1.41
N SER A 247 9.84 -6.46 2.38
CA SER A 247 10.92 -5.72 3.04
C SER A 247 12.19 -5.73 2.17
N ARG A 248 13.34 -5.26 2.68
CA ARG A 248 14.60 -5.26 1.91
C ARG A 248 14.86 -6.59 1.20
N GLU A 249 14.90 -7.70 1.94
CA GLU A 249 15.32 -9.01 1.40
C GLU A 249 14.30 -10.14 1.66
N ILE A 250 13.15 -9.82 2.26
CA ILE A 250 12.14 -10.81 2.66
C ILE A 250 10.82 -10.48 1.94
N PRO A 251 10.42 -11.30 0.93
CA PRO A 251 9.08 -11.28 0.36
C PRO A 251 8.07 -11.91 1.33
N SER A 252 6.82 -11.46 1.24
CA SER A 252 5.69 -11.98 2.04
C SER A 252 4.37 -11.41 1.51
N GLY A 253 3.23 -12.02 1.85
CA GLY A 253 1.90 -11.43 1.57
C GLY A 253 1.69 -11.12 0.09
N PHE A 254 2.03 -12.05 -0.80
CA PHE A 254 2.04 -11.90 -2.27
C PHE A 254 3.01 -10.83 -2.82
N CYS A 255 3.77 -10.14 -1.98
CA CYS A 255 4.67 -9.07 -2.38
C CYS A 255 6.10 -9.60 -2.58
N LEU A 256 6.62 -9.45 -3.80
CA LEU A 256 8.00 -9.87 -4.15
C LEU A 256 8.96 -8.70 -4.37
N LEU A 257 8.44 -7.51 -4.62
CA LEU A 257 9.17 -6.25 -4.74
C LEU A 257 8.34 -5.14 -4.10
N ASN A 258 8.97 -4.14 -3.50
CA ASN A 258 8.26 -3.02 -2.89
C ASN A 258 8.04 -1.89 -3.90
N ASN A 259 6.88 -1.92 -4.56
CA ASN A 259 6.53 -1.01 -5.65
C ASN A 259 6.56 0.48 -5.24
N ALA A 260 6.02 0.83 -4.08
CA ALA A 260 6.01 2.20 -3.57
C ALA A 260 7.43 2.73 -3.33
N LEU A 261 8.29 1.92 -2.72
CA LEU A 261 9.66 2.30 -2.42
C LEU A 261 10.54 2.31 -3.69
N ILE A 262 10.28 1.46 -4.69
CA ILE A 262 10.91 1.54 -6.02
C ILE A 262 10.54 2.86 -6.71
N ALA A 263 9.28 3.28 -6.64
CA ALA A 263 8.83 4.56 -7.18
C ALA A 263 9.54 5.75 -6.51
N ILE A 264 9.66 5.72 -5.18
CA ILE A 264 10.39 6.72 -4.39
C ILE A 264 11.87 6.75 -4.78
N SER A 265 12.54 5.59 -4.87
CA SER A 265 13.94 5.51 -5.26
C SER A 265 14.18 6.09 -6.65
N TYR A 266 13.30 5.78 -7.61
CA TYR A 266 13.40 6.31 -8.98
C TYR A 266 13.17 7.82 -9.02
N ALA A 267 12.12 8.31 -8.34
CA ALA A 267 11.86 9.74 -8.21
C ALA A 267 13.03 10.51 -7.56
N HIS A 268 13.63 9.93 -6.52
CA HIS A 268 14.77 10.51 -5.84
C HIS A 268 16.02 10.57 -6.73
N LYS A 269 16.42 9.43 -7.31
CA LYS A 269 17.66 9.31 -8.09
C LYS A 269 17.59 10.02 -9.45
N THR A 270 16.41 10.10 -10.06
CA THR A 270 16.23 10.69 -11.40
C THR A 270 15.80 12.16 -11.35
N TYR A 271 14.94 12.53 -10.40
CA TYR A 271 14.32 13.86 -10.34
C TYR A 271 14.69 14.68 -9.09
N GLY A 272 15.53 14.13 -8.20
CA GLY A 272 16.01 14.85 -7.03
C GLY A 272 14.93 15.16 -5.99
N ILE A 273 13.81 14.42 -5.99
CA ILE A 273 12.78 14.55 -4.95
C ILE A 273 13.36 13.99 -3.64
N THR A 274 13.23 14.72 -2.55
CA THR A 274 13.91 14.40 -1.28
C THR A 274 12.93 14.10 -0.15
N HIS A 275 11.65 14.44 -0.31
CA HIS A 275 10.64 14.26 0.72
C HIS A 275 9.44 13.49 0.18
N PHE A 276 9.11 12.38 0.82
CA PHE A 276 8.00 11.53 0.43
C PHE A 276 7.12 11.22 1.63
N ALA A 277 5.80 11.22 1.46
CA ALA A 277 4.88 10.71 2.45
C ALA A 277 4.03 9.60 1.81
N ILE A 278 4.19 8.38 2.31
CA ILE A 278 3.42 7.20 1.93
C ILE A 278 2.15 7.17 2.78
N LEU A 279 1.00 7.20 2.12
CA LEU A 279 -0.31 7.01 2.70
C LEU A 279 -0.81 5.62 2.30
N ASP A 280 -0.81 4.70 3.25
CA ASP A 280 -1.17 3.30 3.04
C ASP A 280 -2.54 3.02 3.66
N PHE A 281 -3.51 2.61 2.85
CA PHE A 281 -4.86 2.26 3.33
C PHE A 281 -5.26 0.82 3.00
N ASP A 282 -4.31 0.00 2.55
CA ASP A 282 -4.51 -1.44 2.45
C ASP A 282 -4.97 -1.99 3.82
N LEU A 283 -5.87 -2.98 3.81
CA LEU A 283 -6.37 -3.59 5.05
C LEU A 283 -5.23 -4.11 5.91
N HIS A 284 -4.15 -4.58 5.28
CA HIS A 284 -3.00 -5.16 5.94
C HIS A 284 -1.94 -4.10 6.22
N HIS A 285 -1.23 -4.24 7.33
CA HIS A 285 -0.10 -3.35 7.63
C HIS A 285 1.03 -3.60 6.62
N GLY A 286 1.44 -2.55 5.89
CA GLY A 286 2.57 -2.58 4.97
C GLY A 286 3.91 -2.61 5.71
N ASP A 287 4.18 -3.71 6.40
CA ASP A 287 5.35 -3.94 7.25
C ASP A 287 6.68 -3.83 6.49
N GLY A 288 6.71 -4.26 5.23
CA GLY A 288 7.87 -4.09 4.35
C GLY A 288 8.16 -2.61 4.03
N SER A 289 7.13 -1.86 3.65
CA SER A 289 7.23 -0.41 3.39
C SER A 289 7.67 0.35 4.64
N GLN A 290 7.15 -0.01 5.81
CA GLN A 290 7.57 0.59 7.08
C GLN A 290 9.05 0.29 7.39
N GLU A 291 9.49 -0.97 7.27
CA GLU A 291 10.88 -1.37 7.52
C GLU A 291 11.86 -0.62 6.63
N ILE A 292 11.60 -0.58 5.31
CA ILE A 292 12.48 0.08 4.35
C ILE A 292 12.53 1.59 4.61
N SER A 293 11.38 2.21 4.89
CA SER A 293 11.30 3.64 5.22
C SER A 293 12.09 3.95 6.50
N TRP A 294 11.94 3.10 7.53
CA TRP A 294 12.67 3.21 8.78
C TRP A 294 14.18 3.17 8.55
N ARG A 295 14.65 2.17 7.79
CA ARG A 295 16.06 1.98 7.46
C ARG A 295 16.63 3.18 6.70
N ILE A 296 15.96 3.64 5.65
CA ILE A 296 16.41 4.79 4.85
C ILE A 296 16.53 6.04 5.74
N ASN A 297 15.55 6.30 6.59
CA ASN A 297 15.56 7.45 7.50
C ASN A 297 16.67 7.39 8.57
N GLN A 298 17.22 6.21 8.88
CA GLN A 298 18.38 6.08 9.77
C GLN A 298 19.69 6.49 9.07
N GLU A 299 19.75 6.42 7.73
CA GLU A 299 20.95 6.70 6.95
C GLU A 299 21.14 8.22 6.74
N THR A 300 21.79 8.88 7.71
CA THR A 300 21.97 10.35 7.73
C THR A 300 22.78 10.94 6.55
N ASN A 301 23.48 10.12 5.76
CA ASN A 301 24.28 10.57 4.63
C ASN A 301 23.48 10.69 3.32
N ILE A 302 22.20 10.32 3.33
CA ILE A 302 21.33 10.37 2.16
C ILE A 302 20.31 11.47 2.38
N ASN A 303 20.19 12.40 1.42
CA ASN A 303 19.18 13.45 1.46
C ASN A 303 17.81 12.91 0.98
N LEU A 304 17.26 11.95 1.73
CA LEU A 304 15.99 11.29 1.45
C LEU A 304 15.22 11.07 2.76
N ASN A 305 14.06 11.70 2.86
CA ASN A 305 13.18 11.62 4.02
C ASN A 305 11.85 10.99 3.61
N ILE A 306 11.45 9.93 4.32
CA ILE A 306 10.22 9.19 4.01
C ILE A 306 9.33 9.11 5.26
N GLY A 307 8.15 9.72 5.20
CA GLY A 307 7.08 9.47 6.15
C GLY A 307 6.23 8.28 5.73
N TYR A 308 5.90 7.37 6.65
CA TYR A 308 5.00 6.24 6.42
C TYR A 308 3.78 6.31 7.34
N PHE A 309 2.59 6.39 6.75
CA PHE A 309 1.33 6.60 7.46
C PHE A 309 0.33 5.54 7.01
N SER A 310 -0.05 4.62 7.90
CA SER A 310 -0.86 3.45 7.53
C SER A 310 -2.15 3.33 8.34
N LEU A 311 -3.25 2.99 7.67
CA LEU A 311 -4.53 2.59 8.25
C LEU A 311 -4.77 1.11 7.93
N HIS A 312 -4.87 0.26 8.96
CA HIS A 312 -4.99 -1.18 8.75
C HIS A 312 -5.78 -1.88 9.87
N ASP A 313 -6.19 -3.12 9.64
CA ASP A 313 -6.72 -4.01 10.66
C ASP A 313 -5.55 -4.69 11.41
N ILE A 314 -5.34 -4.30 12.67
CA ILE A 314 -4.27 -4.83 13.53
C ILE A 314 -4.41 -6.33 13.83
N TYR A 315 -5.58 -6.93 13.58
CA TYR A 315 -5.78 -8.36 13.76
C TYR A 315 -5.47 -9.17 12.50
N SER A 316 -5.34 -8.50 11.35
CA SER A 316 -5.04 -9.13 10.07
C SER A 316 -3.54 -9.26 9.81
N PHE A 317 -3.17 -9.97 8.74
CA PHE A 317 -1.77 -10.14 8.34
C PHE A 317 -1.00 -8.80 8.33
N PRO A 318 0.26 -8.75 8.81
CA PRO A 318 1.10 -9.84 9.32
C PRO A 318 0.97 -10.10 10.83
N CYS A 319 -0.07 -9.57 11.49
CA CYS A 319 -0.25 -9.62 12.94
C CYS A 319 -1.02 -10.85 13.45
N GLU A 320 -1.13 -11.89 12.63
CA GLU A 320 -1.95 -13.07 12.90
C GLU A 320 -1.15 -14.19 13.58
N GLY A 321 -1.71 -14.74 14.66
CA GLY A 321 -1.12 -15.86 15.41
C GLY A 321 -0.59 -15.44 16.79
N THR A 322 0.19 -16.33 17.42
CA THR A 322 0.62 -16.17 18.83
C THR A 322 2.14 -16.27 19.03
N GLY A 323 2.91 -16.39 17.94
CA GLY A 323 4.36 -16.55 17.98
C GLY A 323 5.12 -15.28 18.37
N PRO A 324 6.38 -15.37 18.84
CA PRO A 324 7.20 -14.21 19.15
C PRO A 324 7.42 -13.25 17.97
N SER A 325 7.49 -13.77 16.74
CA SER A 325 7.56 -12.96 15.52
C SER A 325 6.32 -12.08 15.35
N VAL A 326 5.13 -12.63 15.63
CA VAL A 326 3.85 -11.92 15.57
C VAL A 326 3.81 -10.79 16.60
N GLN A 327 4.35 -11.02 17.82
CA GLN A 327 4.43 -9.96 18.83
C GLN A 327 5.28 -8.77 18.37
N SER A 328 6.35 -9.01 17.61
CA SER A 328 7.12 -7.92 16.98
C SER A 328 6.29 -7.19 15.94
N LYS A 329 5.60 -7.93 15.05
CA LYS A 329 4.74 -7.34 14.02
C LYS A 329 3.63 -6.49 14.60
N ILE A 330 2.96 -6.93 15.67
CA ILE A 330 1.94 -6.14 16.38
C ILE A 330 2.54 -4.84 16.93
N LYS A 331 3.73 -4.89 17.53
CA LYS A 331 4.42 -3.68 18.01
C LYS A 331 4.71 -2.74 16.85
N ASP A 332 5.29 -3.24 15.77
CA ASP A 332 5.66 -2.46 14.59
C ASP A 332 4.43 -1.81 13.94
N ALA A 333 3.34 -2.56 13.79
CA ALA A 333 2.03 -2.10 13.30
C ALA A 333 1.32 -1.12 14.27
N SER A 334 1.84 -0.93 15.48
CA SER A 334 1.29 0.01 16.46
C SER A 334 2.18 1.24 16.69
N ILE A 335 3.31 1.35 15.97
CA ILE A 335 4.25 2.46 16.15
C ILE A 335 3.61 3.79 15.73
N CYS A 336 3.80 4.80 16.57
CA CYS A 336 3.48 6.20 16.31
C CYS A 336 4.65 7.10 16.76
N ILE A 337 5.53 7.48 15.84
CA ILE A 337 6.75 8.26 16.10
C ILE A 337 6.96 9.33 15.02
N MET A 338 7.28 10.56 15.44
CA MET A 338 7.57 11.71 14.56
C MET A 338 8.87 12.41 14.98
N ASN A 339 9.86 11.63 15.43
CA ASN A 339 11.13 12.13 15.98
C ASN A 339 12.26 11.13 15.71
N HIS A 340 13.51 11.47 16.07
CA HIS A 340 14.70 10.65 15.82
C HIS A 340 14.88 10.31 14.34
N ASN A 341 14.62 11.31 13.48
CA ASN A 341 14.59 11.19 12.01
C ASN A 341 13.52 10.21 11.48
N GLN A 342 12.62 9.71 12.33
CA GLN A 342 11.52 8.83 11.94
C GLN A 342 10.20 9.59 11.85
N ALA A 343 9.38 9.23 10.87
CA ALA A 343 8.02 9.71 10.70
C ALA A 343 7.11 8.53 10.33
N ILE A 344 6.66 7.79 11.34
CA ILE A 344 5.79 6.63 11.20
C ILE A 344 4.54 6.82 12.05
N TRP A 345 3.37 6.66 11.46
CA TRP A 345 2.11 6.76 12.19
C TRP A 345 1.13 5.70 11.72
N ASN A 346 0.86 4.74 12.59
CA ASN A 346 -0.10 3.68 12.35
C ASN A 346 -1.43 3.98 13.06
N VAL A 347 -2.54 3.78 12.34
CA VAL A 347 -3.91 3.90 12.83
C VAL A 347 -4.61 2.58 12.58
N HIS A 348 -5.37 2.11 13.57
CA HIS A 348 -6.11 0.84 13.44
C HIS A 348 -7.55 1.12 13.01
N ILE A 349 -8.06 0.32 12.09
CA ILE A 349 -9.46 0.41 11.66
C ILE A 349 -10.36 0.05 12.85
N GLU A 350 -11.40 0.86 13.06
CA GLU A 350 -12.38 0.67 14.12
C GLU A 350 -13.72 0.21 13.54
N LYS A 351 -14.49 -0.52 14.36
CA LYS A 351 -15.83 -0.98 13.98
C LYS A 351 -16.82 0.17 14.09
N TYR A 352 -17.73 0.24 13.14
CA TYR A 352 -18.86 1.15 13.13
C TYR A 352 -20.11 0.39 12.66
N THR A 353 -21.29 0.92 13.00
CA THR A 353 -22.59 0.35 12.62
C THR A 353 -23.40 1.29 11.73
N THR A 354 -23.14 2.59 11.83
CA THR A 354 -23.80 3.63 11.04
C THR A 354 -22.79 4.42 10.21
N TYR A 355 -23.27 5.09 9.16
CA TYR A 355 -22.42 5.95 8.36
C TYR A 355 -21.95 7.17 9.16
N GLU A 356 -22.78 7.65 10.09
CA GLU A 356 -22.46 8.74 11.01
C GLU A 356 -21.30 8.40 11.95
N GLU A 357 -21.27 7.18 12.49
CA GLU A 357 -20.13 6.67 13.28
C GLU A 357 -18.85 6.56 12.43
N PHE A 358 -18.97 6.07 11.19
CA PHE A 358 -17.83 6.07 10.25
C PHE A 358 -17.32 7.49 9.98
N GLU A 359 -18.21 8.46 9.77
CA GLU A 359 -17.83 9.86 9.56
C GLU A 359 -17.12 10.44 10.78
N GLU A 360 -17.55 10.10 12.00
CA GLU A 360 -16.85 10.49 13.22
C GLU A 360 -15.44 9.88 13.27
N LEU A 361 -15.29 8.58 13.02
CA LEU A 361 -14.00 7.90 12.95
C LEU A 361 -13.08 8.51 11.90
N TYR A 362 -13.61 8.83 10.72
CA TYR A 362 -12.82 9.48 9.67
C TYR A 362 -12.29 10.84 10.15
N ASN A 363 -13.18 11.70 10.66
CA ASN A 363 -12.85 13.07 11.03
C ASN A 363 -12.00 13.19 12.32
N THR A 364 -11.93 12.13 13.14
CA THR A 364 -11.19 12.11 14.40
C THR A 364 -9.93 11.25 14.35
N SER A 365 -10.00 10.05 13.78
CA SER A 365 -8.95 9.04 13.78
C SER A 365 -8.23 8.96 12.42
N TYR A 366 -8.95 8.65 11.34
CA TYR A 366 -8.30 8.34 10.04
C TYR A 366 -7.67 9.57 9.37
N ILE A 367 -8.26 10.76 9.54
CA ILE A 367 -7.69 12.02 9.06
C ILE A 367 -6.31 12.32 9.69
N ASN A 368 -5.95 11.68 10.80
CA ASN A 368 -4.66 11.89 11.44
C ASN A 368 -3.49 11.43 10.54
N LEU A 369 -3.69 10.46 9.64
CA LEU A 369 -2.65 10.12 8.66
C LEU A 369 -2.25 11.35 7.82
N LEU A 370 -3.24 12.06 7.30
CA LEU A 370 -3.03 13.28 6.51
C LEU A 370 -2.49 14.43 7.35
N LYS A 371 -2.97 14.61 8.59
CA LYS A 371 -2.43 15.64 9.51
C LYS A 371 -0.96 15.36 9.87
N LYS A 372 -0.59 14.09 10.04
CA LYS A 372 0.79 13.70 10.36
C LYS A 372 1.71 13.79 9.16
N ALA A 373 1.22 13.48 7.95
CA ALA A 373 1.92 13.76 6.72
C ALA A 373 2.15 15.27 6.50
N ASP A 374 1.13 16.11 6.76
CA ASP A 374 1.25 17.57 6.70
C ASP A 374 2.31 18.10 7.68
N PHE A 375 2.29 17.60 8.92
CA PHE A 375 3.29 17.92 9.94
C PHE A 375 4.70 17.43 9.57
N PHE A 376 4.82 16.24 8.96
CA PHE A 376 6.11 15.73 8.47
C PHE A 376 6.74 16.69 7.47
N PHE A 377 6.01 17.10 6.43
CA PHE A 377 6.55 18.06 5.45
C PHE A 377 6.92 19.40 6.10
N GLU A 378 6.13 19.87 7.06
CA GLU A 378 6.41 21.13 7.77
C GLU A 378 7.65 21.04 8.67
N SER A 379 7.72 20.01 9.50
CA SER A 379 8.80 19.82 10.48
C SER A 379 10.15 19.55 9.81
N THR A 380 10.14 18.89 8.65
CA THR A 380 11.34 18.65 7.83
C THR A 380 11.69 19.84 6.92
N LYS A 381 10.87 20.91 6.92
CA LYS A 381 11.01 22.09 6.06
C LYS A 381 11.08 21.71 4.57
N ALA A 382 10.30 20.70 4.19
CA ALA A 382 10.24 20.20 2.83
C ALA A 382 9.75 21.29 1.87
N LEU A 383 10.48 21.49 0.78
CA LEU A 383 10.04 22.36 -0.31
C LEU A 383 9.01 21.63 -1.18
N PRO A 384 7.92 22.29 -1.62
CA PRO A 384 6.88 21.63 -2.42
C PRO A 384 7.39 20.97 -3.71
N GLU A 385 8.34 21.61 -4.38
CA GLU A 385 9.00 21.13 -5.60
C GLU A 385 9.91 19.91 -5.37
N GLN A 386 10.30 19.65 -4.13
CA GLN A 386 11.09 18.48 -3.71
C GLN A 386 10.25 17.42 -2.97
N SER A 387 8.92 17.57 -3.00
CA SER A 387 7.99 16.72 -2.24
C SER A 387 7.02 15.96 -3.14
N LEU A 388 6.74 14.70 -2.79
CA LEU A 388 5.74 13.85 -3.47
C LEU A 388 4.91 13.07 -2.45
N LEU A 389 3.59 13.08 -2.61
CA LEU A 389 2.71 12.15 -1.90
C LEU A 389 2.61 10.83 -2.66
N VAL A 390 2.73 9.72 -1.92
CA VAL A 390 2.60 8.37 -2.46
C VAL A 390 1.40 7.70 -1.79
N ILE A 391 0.55 7.02 -2.55
CA ILE A 391 -0.58 6.26 -2.01
C ILE A 391 -0.38 4.77 -2.31
N SER A 392 -0.26 3.96 -1.26
CA SER A 392 -0.38 2.50 -1.35
C SER A 392 -1.87 2.14 -1.26
N ALA A 393 -2.46 1.84 -2.42
CA ALA A 393 -3.90 1.74 -2.61
C ALA A 393 -4.37 0.28 -2.63
N GLY A 394 -4.54 -0.31 -1.45
CA GLY A 394 -5.21 -1.61 -1.27
C GLY A 394 -6.71 -1.46 -1.08
N PHE A 395 -7.51 -2.28 -1.77
CA PHE A 395 -8.97 -2.20 -1.69
C PHE A 395 -9.62 -3.31 -0.87
N ASP A 396 -8.82 -4.14 -0.19
CA ASP A 396 -9.27 -5.24 0.69
C ASP A 396 -9.93 -4.77 1.97
N SER A 397 -9.81 -3.49 2.35
CA SER A 397 -10.62 -2.92 3.42
C SER A 397 -12.02 -2.53 2.96
N SER A 398 -12.38 -2.67 1.67
CA SER A 398 -13.69 -2.30 1.14
C SER A 398 -14.83 -3.14 1.72
N GLU A 399 -15.97 -2.53 2.03
CA GLU A 399 -17.23 -3.22 2.37
C GLU A 399 -17.71 -4.25 1.32
N PHE A 400 -17.15 -4.22 0.10
CA PHE A 400 -17.44 -5.16 -0.97
C PHE A 400 -16.41 -6.27 -1.13
N GLU A 401 -15.47 -6.38 -0.20
CA GLU A 401 -14.53 -7.48 -0.09
C GLU A 401 -15.23 -8.75 0.45
N SER A 402 -14.54 -9.89 0.32
CA SER A 402 -14.95 -11.18 0.86
C SER A 402 -14.76 -11.23 2.38
N GLU A 403 -15.70 -11.91 3.06
CA GLU A 403 -15.62 -12.15 4.51
C GLU A 403 -14.34 -12.91 4.91
N HIS A 404 -13.77 -13.72 4.02
CA HIS A 404 -12.54 -14.44 4.30
C HIS A 404 -11.33 -13.51 4.47
N MET A 405 -11.22 -12.51 3.59
CA MET A 405 -10.16 -11.51 3.68
C MET A 405 -10.37 -10.60 4.91
N GLN A 406 -11.63 -10.25 5.21
CA GLN A 406 -12.02 -9.40 6.33
C GLN A 406 -12.54 -10.21 7.54
N ARG A 407 -11.90 -11.33 7.86
CA ARG A 407 -12.41 -12.30 8.85
C ARG A 407 -12.58 -11.77 10.27
N HIS A 408 -11.95 -10.64 10.60
CA HIS A 408 -12.09 -9.96 11.89
C HIS A 408 -13.26 -8.95 11.92
N GLY A 409 -13.91 -8.72 10.77
CA GLY A 409 -15.08 -7.86 10.62
C GLY A 409 -14.75 -6.37 10.62
N TYR A 410 -13.58 -5.98 10.11
CA TYR A 410 -13.18 -4.60 9.89
C TYR A 410 -13.29 -4.29 8.39
N HIS A 411 -13.96 -3.19 8.08
CA HIS A 411 -14.14 -2.73 6.70
C HIS A 411 -14.31 -1.21 6.68
N LEU A 412 -14.19 -0.63 5.49
CA LEU A 412 -14.36 0.78 5.15
C LEU A 412 -15.41 0.87 4.03
N PRO A 413 -16.30 1.87 4.07
CA PRO A 413 -17.28 2.05 3.01
C PRO A 413 -16.56 2.45 1.71
N ALA A 414 -17.12 2.12 0.54
CA ALA A 414 -16.46 2.49 -0.73
C ALA A 414 -16.25 4.01 -0.89
N LEU A 415 -17.04 4.83 -0.18
CA LEU A 415 -16.92 6.29 -0.15
C LEU A 415 -15.67 6.78 0.61
N PHE A 416 -15.08 5.95 1.48
CA PHE A 416 -13.80 6.24 2.15
C PHE A 416 -12.72 6.59 1.14
N TYR A 417 -12.53 5.77 0.10
CA TYR A 417 -11.45 5.95 -0.88
C TYR A 417 -11.58 7.26 -1.66
N TRP A 418 -12.81 7.70 -1.94
CA TRP A 418 -13.06 9.03 -2.53
C TRP A 418 -12.70 10.15 -1.56
N LYS A 419 -13.16 10.06 -0.30
CA LYS A 419 -12.91 11.09 0.71
C LYS A 419 -11.43 11.24 1.01
N PHE A 420 -10.75 10.11 1.25
CA PHE A 420 -9.33 10.06 1.57
C PHE A 420 -8.46 10.58 0.41
N SER A 421 -8.77 10.19 -0.83
CA SER A 421 -8.02 10.67 -2.00
C SER A 421 -8.28 12.15 -2.33
N LYS A 422 -9.51 12.64 -2.09
CA LYS A 422 -9.83 14.06 -2.19
C LYS A 422 -9.09 14.89 -1.16
N ASP A 423 -9.04 14.45 0.09
CA ASP A 423 -8.28 15.15 1.13
C ASP A 423 -6.76 15.04 0.88
N THR A 424 -6.29 13.93 0.32
CA THR A 424 -4.91 13.79 -0.16
C THR A 424 -4.59 14.78 -1.28
N LEU A 425 -5.51 14.98 -2.23
CA LEU A 425 -5.38 15.99 -3.29
C LEU A 425 -5.23 17.40 -2.70
N LEU A 426 -6.04 17.75 -1.70
CA LEU A 426 -5.91 19.03 -0.99
C LEU A 426 -4.54 19.17 -0.29
N LEU A 427 -4.06 18.11 0.36
CA LEU A 427 -2.73 18.12 0.98
C LEU A 427 -1.62 18.28 -0.08
N SER A 428 -1.74 17.61 -1.22
CA SER A 428 -0.76 17.70 -2.32
C SER A 428 -0.67 19.10 -2.91
N GLN A 429 -1.79 19.82 -3.01
CA GLN A 429 -1.83 21.21 -3.46
C GLN A 429 -1.05 22.12 -2.50
N LYS A 430 -1.12 21.84 -1.20
CA LYS A 430 -0.40 22.57 -0.16
C LYS A 430 1.09 22.22 -0.11
N ARG A 431 1.46 20.94 -0.25
CA ARG A 431 2.80 20.44 0.11
C ARG A 431 3.63 19.86 -1.03
N CYS A 432 3.05 19.55 -2.20
CA CYS A 432 3.72 18.72 -3.22
C CYS A 432 3.52 19.23 -4.65
N CYS A 433 3.19 20.51 -4.86
CA CYS A 433 2.84 21.06 -6.18
C CYS A 433 1.72 20.27 -6.87
N SER A 434 0.73 19.83 -6.08
CA SER A 434 -0.38 18.96 -6.48
C SER A 434 0.03 17.55 -6.91
N ARG A 435 1.27 17.11 -6.62
CA ARG A 435 1.77 15.81 -7.10
C ARG A 435 1.37 14.65 -6.19
N ILE A 436 0.75 13.64 -6.79
CA ILE A 436 0.38 12.37 -6.14
C ILE A 436 0.81 11.21 -7.04
N PHE A 437 1.44 10.21 -6.44
CA PHE A 437 1.75 8.94 -7.09
C PHE A 437 1.07 7.78 -6.34
N SER A 438 -0.01 7.27 -6.88
CA SER A 438 -0.78 6.17 -6.30
C SER A 438 -0.48 4.86 -7.02
N ILE A 439 -0.37 3.76 -6.26
CA ILE A 439 -0.09 2.43 -6.77
C ILE A 439 -1.10 1.45 -6.18
N MET A 440 -1.66 0.56 -7.00
CA MET A 440 -2.55 -0.49 -6.52
C MET A 440 -1.80 -1.58 -5.74
N GLU A 441 -2.32 -1.96 -4.57
CA GLU A 441 -1.80 -3.01 -3.68
C GLU A 441 -2.77 -4.21 -3.59
N GLY A 442 -3.38 -4.46 -2.42
CA GLY A 442 -4.34 -5.51 -2.12
C GLY A 442 -5.77 -5.25 -2.62
N GLY A 443 -6.71 -6.06 -2.11
CA GLY A 443 -8.09 -6.17 -2.62
C GLY A 443 -8.25 -7.35 -3.56
N TYR A 444 -9.16 -8.28 -3.23
CA TYR A 444 -9.22 -9.63 -3.79
C TYR A 444 -10.62 -10.03 -4.29
N SER A 445 -11.63 -9.24 -3.93
CA SER A 445 -12.94 -9.26 -4.57
C SER A 445 -12.96 -8.31 -5.77
N ASP A 446 -13.46 -8.77 -6.91
CA ASP A 446 -13.67 -7.91 -8.09
C ASP A 446 -14.48 -6.65 -7.75
N ARG A 447 -15.45 -6.80 -6.84
CA ARG A 447 -16.33 -5.73 -6.41
C ARG A 447 -15.59 -4.68 -5.59
N ALA A 448 -14.73 -5.13 -4.67
CA ALA A 448 -13.88 -4.26 -3.86
C ALA A 448 -12.93 -3.43 -4.74
N ILE A 449 -12.19 -4.09 -5.63
CA ILE A 449 -11.22 -3.45 -6.52
C ILE A 449 -11.91 -2.48 -7.47
N ALA A 450 -12.99 -2.89 -8.15
CA ALA A 450 -13.63 -2.04 -9.13
C ALA A 450 -14.29 -0.81 -8.50
N SER A 451 -14.94 -0.98 -7.34
CA SER A 451 -15.56 0.14 -6.61
C SER A 451 -14.52 1.06 -5.98
N GLY A 452 -13.47 0.51 -5.37
CA GLY A 452 -12.37 1.28 -4.78
C GLY A 452 -11.57 2.06 -5.82
N THR A 453 -11.23 1.42 -6.94
CA THR A 453 -10.57 2.11 -8.07
C THR A 453 -11.46 3.23 -8.62
N PHE A 454 -12.76 2.96 -8.75
CA PHE A 454 -13.72 3.97 -9.20
C PHE A 454 -13.74 5.19 -8.27
N THR A 455 -13.90 4.97 -6.96
CA THR A 455 -14.05 6.06 -5.99
C THR A 455 -12.74 6.80 -5.74
N LEU A 456 -11.60 6.09 -5.70
CA LEU A 456 -10.25 6.69 -5.67
C LEU A 456 -10.05 7.67 -6.83
N LEU A 457 -10.30 7.23 -8.07
CA LEU A 457 -10.09 8.08 -9.25
C LEU A 457 -11.03 9.29 -9.28
N CYS A 458 -12.28 9.13 -8.83
CA CYS A 458 -13.20 10.25 -8.65
C CYS A 458 -12.74 11.25 -7.59
N GLY A 459 -12.00 10.83 -6.56
CA GLY A 459 -11.46 11.71 -5.52
C GLY A 459 -10.17 12.42 -5.93
N LEU A 460 -9.41 11.84 -6.87
CA LEU A 460 -8.25 12.47 -7.53
C LEU A 460 -8.63 13.49 -8.62
N THR A 461 -9.90 13.82 -8.76
CA THR A 461 -10.40 14.92 -9.61
C THR A 461 -11.17 15.94 -8.77
N ASN A 462 -11.53 17.09 -9.34
CA ASN A 462 -12.17 18.18 -8.61
C ASN A 462 -13.69 17.98 -8.42
N LEU A 463 -14.16 16.73 -8.28
CA LEU A 463 -15.58 16.46 -8.07
C LEU A 463 -16.08 17.01 -6.72
N THR A 464 -17.23 17.67 -6.76
CA THR A 464 -17.94 18.10 -5.55
C THR A 464 -18.63 16.91 -4.86
N GLN A 465 -18.99 17.07 -3.58
CA GLN A 465 -19.79 16.07 -2.87
C GLN A 465 -21.13 15.81 -3.58
N GLU A 466 -21.80 16.86 -4.07
CA GLU A 466 -23.06 16.75 -4.81
C GLU A 466 -22.90 15.92 -6.08
N GLN A 467 -21.84 16.15 -6.86
CA GLN A 467 -21.54 15.35 -8.05
C GLN A 467 -21.21 13.89 -7.68
N MET A 468 -20.51 13.68 -6.55
CA MET A 468 -20.26 12.33 -6.03
C MET A 468 -21.56 11.62 -5.60
N ASP A 469 -22.52 12.33 -5.02
CA ASP A 469 -23.82 11.76 -4.68
C ASP A 469 -24.65 11.43 -5.93
N GLN A 470 -24.51 12.21 -7.01
CA GLN A 470 -25.06 11.85 -8.32
C GLN A 470 -24.41 10.56 -8.88
N CYS A 471 -23.12 10.31 -8.60
CA CYS A 471 -22.45 9.06 -8.98
C CYS A 471 -23.18 7.83 -8.46
N LYS A 472 -23.70 7.87 -7.22
CA LYS A 472 -24.40 6.73 -6.59
C LYS A 472 -25.60 6.25 -7.41
N SER A 473 -26.21 7.12 -8.21
CA SER A 473 -27.31 6.76 -9.11
C SER A 473 -26.86 6.02 -10.37
N LEU A 474 -25.65 6.31 -10.85
CA LEU A 474 -25.06 5.73 -12.07
C LEU A 474 -24.21 4.49 -11.76
N TRP A 475 -23.44 4.52 -10.68
CA TRP A 475 -22.58 3.43 -10.22
C TRP A 475 -23.27 2.66 -9.08
N LYS A 476 -23.86 1.52 -9.41
CA LYS A 476 -24.38 0.55 -8.44
C LYS A 476 -23.67 -0.78 -8.59
N MET A 477 -23.47 -1.48 -7.48
CA MET A 477 -22.81 -2.79 -7.49
C MET A 477 -23.53 -3.83 -8.34
N GLU A 478 -24.86 -3.71 -8.49
CA GLU A 478 -25.64 -4.57 -9.38
C GLU A 478 -25.25 -4.42 -10.88
N TYR A 479 -24.77 -3.23 -11.28
CA TYR A 479 -24.36 -2.96 -12.65
C TYR A 479 -22.99 -3.56 -12.98
N PHE A 480 -22.13 -3.75 -11.99
CA PHE A 480 -20.80 -4.31 -12.20
C PHE A 480 -20.85 -5.67 -12.93
N SER A 481 -21.74 -6.58 -12.50
CA SER A 481 -21.88 -7.89 -13.16
C SER A 481 -22.39 -7.76 -14.61
N TRP A 482 -23.18 -6.73 -14.91
CA TRP A 482 -23.66 -6.47 -16.26
C TRP A 482 -22.56 -5.89 -17.14
N ILE A 483 -21.80 -4.93 -16.61
CA ILE A 483 -20.65 -4.30 -17.28
C ILE A 483 -19.59 -5.36 -17.60
N ASP A 484 -19.17 -6.17 -16.61
CA ASP A 484 -18.17 -7.23 -16.80
C ASP A 484 -18.59 -8.20 -17.93
N LYS A 485 -19.84 -8.71 -17.87
CA LYS A 485 -20.40 -9.60 -18.90
C LYS A 485 -20.51 -8.95 -20.27
N SER A 486 -20.79 -7.65 -20.32
CA SER A 486 -20.92 -6.91 -21.57
C SER A 486 -19.57 -6.63 -22.21
N ILE A 487 -18.55 -6.31 -21.41
CA ILE A 487 -17.16 -6.18 -21.86
C ILE A 487 -16.69 -7.51 -22.44
N SER A 488 -16.86 -8.63 -21.73
CA SER A 488 -16.42 -9.96 -22.22
C SER A 488 -17.09 -10.40 -23.53
N LYS A 489 -18.22 -9.79 -23.91
CA LYS A 489 -18.92 -10.09 -25.17
C LYS A 489 -18.78 -8.99 -26.22
N GLY A 490 -18.22 -7.84 -25.87
CA GLY A 490 -18.24 -6.64 -26.71
C GLY A 490 -19.65 -6.14 -27.06
N THR A 491 -20.68 -6.41 -26.24
CA THR A 491 -22.07 -6.01 -26.55
C THR A 491 -22.94 -5.73 -25.32
N ILE A 492 -23.88 -4.78 -25.46
CA ILE A 492 -24.91 -4.45 -24.47
C ILE A 492 -26.09 -5.44 -24.43
N SER A 493 -26.07 -6.51 -25.23
CA SER A 493 -27.19 -7.46 -25.36
C SER A 493 -27.63 -8.14 -24.05
N ARG A 494 -26.79 -8.11 -23.00
CA ARG A 494 -27.09 -8.68 -21.68
C ARG A 494 -27.57 -7.66 -20.64
N LEU A 495 -27.69 -6.38 -21.01
CA LEU A 495 -28.23 -5.38 -20.10
C LEU A 495 -29.73 -5.60 -19.90
N PRO A 496 -30.24 -5.57 -18.67
CA PRO A 496 -31.67 -5.57 -18.42
C PRO A 496 -32.22 -4.17 -18.74
N LYS A 497 -32.47 -3.91 -20.03
CA LYS A 497 -32.84 -2.58 -20.56
C LYS A 497 -34.04 -1.96 -19.85
N ASN A 498 -35.01 -2.79 -19.42
CA ASN A 498 -36.21 -2.31 -18.72
C ASN A 498 -35.93 -1.83 -17.28
N ALA A 499 -34.77 -2.14 -16.72
CA ALA A 499 -34.35 -1.76 -15.37
C ALA A 499 -33.35 -0.58 -15.37
N LEU A 500 -33.01 -0.05 -16.54
CA LEU A 500 -32.00 1.00 -16.69
C LEU A 500 -32.60 2.23 -17.37
N LEU A 501 -32.22 3.41 -16.88
CA LEU A 501 -32.48 4.69 -17.53
C LEU A 501 -31.59 4.85 -18.77
N ASN A 502 -32.01 5.67 -19.73
CA ASN A 502 -31.23 5.93 -20.95
C ASN A 502 -29.80 6.42 -20.65
N ILE A 503 -29.66 7.31 -19.65
CA ILE A 503 -28.35 7.83 -19.22
C ILE A 503 -27.42 6.70 -18.72
N GLN A 504 -27.97 5.69 -18.03
CA GLN A 504 -27.20 4.54 -17.55
C GLN A 504 -26.79 3.63 -18.71
N ILE A 505 -27.69 3.44 -19.68
CA ILE A 505 -27.39 2.67 -20.89
C ILE A 505 -26.25 3.34 -21.68
N ASP A 506 -26.29 4.66 -21.85
CA ASP A 506 -25.28 5.39 -22.61
C ASP A 506 -23.94 5.43 -21.88
N TRP A 507 -23.96 5.59 -20.55
CA TRP A 507 -22.78 5.42 -19.71
C TRP A 507 -22.14 4.03 -19.88
N ILE A 508 -22.92 2.94 -19.84
CA ILE A 508 -22.40 1.58 -20.05
C ILE A 508 -21.87 1.37 -21.48
N LYS A 509 -22.53 1.93 -22.50
CA LYS A 509 -22.03 1.87 -23.88
C LYS A 509 -20.65 2.51 -24.00
N ASN A 510 -20.44 3.66 -23.35
CA ASN A 510 -19.15 4.35 -23.34
C ASN A 510 -18.06 3.47 -22.70
N ILE A 511 -18.37 2.82 -21.57
CA ILE A 511 -17.44 1.87 -20.92
C ILE A 511 -17.04 0.75 -21.89
N ILE A 512 -18.02 0.10 -22.55
CA ILE A 512 -17.75 -1.00 -23.48
C ILE A 512 -16.91 -0.51 -24.67
N GLN A 513 -17.20 0.67 -25.20
CA GLN A 513 -16.44 1.25 -26.31
C GLN A 513 -14.99 1.51 -25.90
N MET A 514 -14.74 2.07 -24.70
CA MET A 514 -13.37 2.25 -24.21
C MET A 514 -12.66 0.91 -23.96
N ALA A 515 -13.39 -0.08 -23.44
CA ALA A 515 -12.84 -1.41 -23.15
C ALA A 515 -12.31 -2.12 -24.42
N GLN A 516 -12.83 -1.80 -25.61
CA GLN A 516 -12.33 -2.36 -26.87
C GLN A 516 -10.84 -2.06 -27.14
N LYS A 517 -10.29 -1.00 -26.54
CA LYS A 517 -8.86 -0.66 -26.65
C LYS A 517 -7.96 -1.58 -25.84
N TYR A 518 -8.51 -2.25 -24.83
CA TYR A 518 -7.75 -3.05 -23.86
C TYR A 518 -8.11 -4.53 -23.92
N THR A 519 -8.61 -5.01 -25.07
CA THR A 519 -9.06 -6.40 -25.26
C THR A 519 -7.97 -7.41 -24.98
N THR A 520 -6.71 -7.14 -25.32
CA THR A 520 -5.59 -8.06 -25.02
C THR A 520 -5.43 -8.33 -23.53
N ILE A 521 -5.72 -7.33 -22.68
CA ILE A 521 -5.64 -7.41 -21.23
C ILE A 521 -6.96 -7.92 -20.62
N LEU A 522 -8.08 -7.57 -21.25
CA LEU A 522 -9.42 -7.86 -20.75
C LEU A 522 -9.92 -9.26 -21.17
N GLU A 523 -9.55 -9.75 -22.35
CA GLU A 523 -10.04 -11.01 -22.92
C GLU A 523 -9.14 -12.21 -22.62
N THR A 524 -8.09 -12.05 -21.80
CA THR A 524 -7.27 -13.16 -21.33
C THR A 524 -8.19 -14.24 -20.76
N LYS A 525 -8.35 -15.32 -21.54
CA LYS A 525 -9.09 -16.49 -21.15
C LYS A 525 -8.31 -17.13 -20.01
N THR A 526 -8.68 -16.85 -18.78
CA THR A 526 -8.37 -17.76 -17.69
C THR A 526 -9.21 -19.02 -17.94
N ASP A 527 -8.70 -19.94 -18.77
CA ASP A 527 -9.30 -21.25 -19.05
C ASP A 527 -9.22 -22.21 -17.83
N LEU A 528 -8.85 -21.69 -16.66
CA LEU A 528 -8.89 -22.36 -15.36
C LEU A 528 -9.97 -21.74 -14.47
N ILE A 529 -11.22 -21.78 -14.92
CA ILE A 529 -12.39 -21.40 -14.11
C ILE A 529 -12.78 -22.59 -13.22
N LEU A 530 -12.32 -22.63 -11.98
CA LEU A 530 -13.09 -23.27 -10.92
C LEU A 530 -14.19 -22.31 -10.49
N SER A 531 -15.42 -22.79 -10.66
CA SER A 531 -16.68 -22.08 -10.49
C SER A 531 -17.08 -21.95 -9.02
N GLU A 532 -16.32 -21.22 -8.20
CA GLU A 532 -16.77 -20.94 -6.82
C GLU A 532 -17.58 -19.65 -6.72
N ASP A 533 -17.47 -18.73 -7.69
CA ASP A 533 -18.26 -17.48 -7.68
C ASP A 533 -19.48 -17.49 -8.62
N ARG A 534 -19.82 -18.68 -9.15
CA ARG A 534 -21.12 -18.88 -9.80
C ARG A 534 -22.08 -19.52 -8.80
N MET A 535 -22.69 -18.70 -7.93
CA MET A 535 -23.97 -19.09 -7.34
C MET A 535 -24.91 -19.52 -8.48
N THR A 536 -25.25 -20.80 -8.49
CA THR A 536 -26.19 -21.39 -9.43
C THR A 536 -27.55 -20.71 -9.25
N LEU A 537 -28.35 -20.64 -10.32
CA LEU A 537 -29.72 -20.09 -10.26
C LEU A 537 -30.60 -20.78 -9.19
N ARG A 538 -30.20 -21.97 -8.71
CA ARG A 538 -30.84 -22.71 -7.62
C ARG A 538 -30.53 -22.13 -6.24
N GLU A 539 -29.35 -21.56 -6.05
CA GLU A 539 -28.92 -20.94 -4.79
C GLU A 539 -29.47 -19.53 -4.61
N ARG A 540 -29.75 -18.81 -5.70
CA ARG A 540 -30.39 -17.47 -5.66
C ARG A 540 -31.87 -17.47 -5.25
N LYS A 541 -32.50 -18.66 -5.21
CA LYS A 541 -33.95 -18.82 -4.98
C LYS A 541 -34.29 -19.49 -3.65
N LYS A 542 -33.31 -19.88 -2.83
CA LYS A 542 -33.63 -20.34 -1.48
C LYS A 542 -33.98 -19.10 -0.63
N PRO A 543 -35.22 -18.99 -0.11
CA PRO A 543 -35.46 -18.10 1.02
C PRO A 543 -34.54 -18.54 2.16
N LEU A 544 -34.18 -17.62 3.06
CA LEU A 544 -33.61 -18.01 4.35
C LEU A 544 -34.45 -19.17 4.91
N ASP A 545 -33.77 -20.24 5.29
CA ASP A 545 -34.40 -21.45 5.80
C ASP A 545 -35.36 -21.06 6.93
N SER A 546 -36.66 -21.37 6.75
CA SER A 546 -37.71 -21.06 7.73
C SER A 546 -37.48 -21.76 9.07
N SER A 547 -36.60 -22.76 9.11
CA SER A 547 -36.14 -23.38 10.36
C SER A 547 -35.22 -22.46 11.19
N LEU A 548 -34.42 -21.58 10.56
CA LEU A 548 -33.54 -20.64 11.25
C LEU A 548 -34.32 -19.46 11.86
N ILE A 549 -35.34 -18.98 11.15
CA ILE A 549 -36.28 -17.97 11.66
C ILE A 549 -37.08 -18.54 12.84
N SER A 550 -37.55 -19.80 12.74
CA SER A 550 -38.23 -20.50 13.85
C SER A 550 -37.35 -20.69 15.09
N LEU A 551 -36.04 -20.91 14.90
CA LEU A 551 -35.10 -21.10 16.01
C LEU A 551 -34.80 -19.77 16.72
N ILE A 552 -34.65 -18.68 15.96
CA ILE A 552 -34.47 -17.32 16.49
C ILE A 552 -35.73 -16.84 17.24
N ASP A 553 -36.92 -17.13 16.72
CA ASP A 553 -38.20 -16.82 17.37
C ASP A 553 -38.45 -17.63 18.65
N GLN A 554 -37.93 -18.87 18.72
CA GLN A 554 -37.99 -19.70 19.94
C GLN A 554 -37.01 -19.21 21.01
N ILE A 555 -35.81 -18.75 20.62
CA ILE A 555 -34.82 -18.18 21.54
C ILE A 555 -35.31 -16.85 22.13
N GLN A 556 -36.00 -16.02 21.34
CA GLN A 556 -36.58 -14.75 21.80
C GLN A 556 -37.84 -14.91 22.68
N LYS A 557 -38.50 -16.08 22.68
CA LYS A 557 -39.67 -16.38 23.53
C LYS A 557 -39.32 -16.96 24.91
N ILE A 558 -38.05 -17.25 25.18
CA ILE A 558 -37.59 -17.64 26.52
C ILE A 558 -37.56 -16.39 27.40
N LYS A 559 -38.68 -16.13 28.08
CA LYS A 559 -38.76 -15.13 29.17
C LYS A 559 -37.73 -15.48 30.25
N ILE A 560 -36.63 -14.73 30.30
CA ILE A 560 -35.79 -14.64 31.49
C ILE A 560 -36.67 -14.03 32.59
N LYS A 561 -37.00 -14.84 33.61
CA LYS A 561 -37.63 -14.33 34.83
C LYS A 561 -36.66 -13.34 35.50
N PRO A 562 -37.11 -12.16 35.96
CA PRO A 562 -36.24 -11.22 36.63
C PRO A 562 -35.70 -11.84 37.93
N ILE A 563 -34.38 -11.84 38.07
CA ILE A 563 -33.70 -12.16 39.32
C ILE A 563 -34.03 -11.02 40.30
N LYS A 564 -34.66 -11.36 41.42
CA LYS A 564 -34.92 -10.42 42.52
C LYS A 564 -33.61 -9.98 43.14
N SER A 565 -33.42 -8.67 43.27
CA SER A 565 -32.37 -8.03 44.07
C SER A 565 -32.41 -8.51 45.53
N PRO A 566 -31.28 -8.82 46.18
CA PRO A 566 -31.27 -9.05 47.63
C PRO A 566 -31.54 -7.73 48.36
N GLN A 567 -32.58 -7.73 49.18
CA GLN A 567 -32.84 -6.65 50.15
C GLN A 567 -31.76 -6.66 51.23
N THR A 568 -31.10 -5.52 51.43
CA THR A 568 -30.42 -5.17 52.67
C THR A 568 -31.45 -5.14 53.81
N LYS A 569 -31.31 -6.04 54.79
CA LYS A 569 -31.95 -5.90 56.11
C LYS A 569 -30.88 -5.57 57.14
N ASN A 570 -30.86 -4.31 57.54
CA ASN A 570 -30.38 -3.91 58.85
C ASN A 570 -31.53 -4.11 59.85
N THR A 571 -31.30 -4.91 60.88
CA THR A 571 -31.97 -4.75 62.17
C THR A 571 -30.95 -5.07 63.26
N ASP A 572 -30.58 -4.01 63.98
CA ASP A 572 -29.99 -4.07 65.30
C ASP A 572 -30.95 -4.73 66.32
N LYS A 573 -30.32 -5.32 67.35
CA LYS A 573 -30.68 -5.41 68.79
C LYS A 573 -31.15 -6.73 69.42
N HIS A 574 -30.32 -7.10 70.40
CA HIS A 574 -30.58 -7.71 71.72
C HIS A 574 -30.79 -9.23 71.84
N SER A 575 -29.69 -9.93 72.16
CA SER A 575 -29.48 -10.62 73.45
C SER A 575 -28.02 -11.00 73.62
#